data_AF-A0A6N6JD33-F1
#
_entry.id   AF-A0A6N6JD33-F1
#
_cell.length_a   1.000
_cell.length_b   1.000
_cell.length_c   1.000
_cell.angle_alpha   90.00
_cell.angle_beta   90.00
_cell.angle_gamma   90.00
#
_symmetry.space_group_name_H-M   'P 1'
#
loop_
_entity.id
_entity.type
_entity.pdbx_description
1 polymer ?
#
loop_
_entity_poly.entity_id
_entity_poly.type
_entity_poly.pdbx_seq_one_letter_code
_entity_poly.pdbx_strand_id
1 'polypeptide(L)'
;MGMKRFLAVGLIILAPAAASAQPFSESMADCAALHQNAAQWATSPDAVDRLIYAAKSWADAAFTQATQEGRGLTKDSLWELIDSKTQEWEDRGGTVFFTQDFRDWTAYCRSFAKDRGIQTEM
;
A
#
# COMPACT_ATOMS: atom_id res chain seq x y z
N MET A 1 -2.06 8.89 65.20
CA MET A 1 -2.48 9.74 64.06
C MET A 1 -1.96 9.12 62.77
N GLY A 2 -2.81 8.41 62.03
CA GLY A 2 -2.44 7.76 60.75
C GLY A 2 -2.99 8.56 59.58
N MET A 3 -2.11 9.18 58.79
CA MET A 3 -2.48 9.94 57.61
C MET A 3 -2.70 8.98 56.43
N LYS A 4 -3.96 8.62 56.14
CA LYS A 4 -4.31 7.86 54.94
C LYS A 4 -4.12 8.76 53.71
N ARG A 5 -3.03 8.54 52.97
CA ARG A 5 -2.78 9.16 51.66
C ARG A 5 -3.68 8.47 50.64
N PHE A 6 -4.73 9.17 50.22
CA PHE A 6 -5.57 8.75 49.10
C PHE A 6 -4.75 8.89 47.80
N LEU A 7 -4.37 7.75 47.21
CA LEU A 7 -3.86 7.67 45.85
C LEU A 7 -5.03 7.86 44.90
N ALA A 8 -5.20 9.08 44.38
CA ALA A 8 -6.06 9.34 43.24
C ALA A 8 -5.40 8.72 42.00
N VAL A 9 -5.91 7.57 41.56
CA VAL A 9 -5.55 6.96 40.28
C VAL A 9 -6.22 7.80 39.20
N GLY A 10 -5.45 8.71 38.60
CA GLY A 10 -5.86 9.43 37.40
C GLY A 10 -5.99 8.46 36.24
N LEU A 11 -7.22 8.20 35.81
CA LEU A 11 -7.52 7.44 34.61
C LEU A 11 -7.06 8.26 33.40
N ILE A 12 -5.84 8.01 32.92
CA ILE A 12 -5.38 8.55 31.64
C ILE A 12 -6.21 7.87 30.56
N ILE A 13 -7.21 8.58 30.03
CA ILE A 13 -7.93 8.18 28.84
C ILE A 13 -6.93 8.32 27.68
N LEU A 14 -6.26 7.22 27.34
CA LEU A 14 -5.56 7.07 26.07
C LEU A 14 -6.63 7.10 24.98
N ALA A 15 -6.92 8.30 24.46
CA ALA A 15 -7.70 8.42 23.24
C ALA A 15 -6.94 7.65 22.14
N PRO A 16 -7.59 6.73 21.40
CA PRO A 16 -6.95 6.07 20.28
C PRO A 16 -6.53 7.15 19.29
N ALA A 17 -5.23 7.28 19.05
CA ALA A 17 -4.74 8.10 17.95
C ALA A 17 -5.42 7.58 16.69
N ALA A 18 -6.25 8.41 16.06
CA ALA A 18 -6.78 8.10 14.75
C ALA A 18 -5.57 7.82 13.85
N ALA A 19 -5.37 6.56 13.46
CA ALA A 19 -4.47 6.23 12.38
C ALA A 19 -4.96 7.06 11.19
N SER A 20 -4.24 8.12 10.81
CA SER A 20 -4.64 8.90 9.66
C SER A 20 -4.66 7.93 8.49
N ALA A 21 -5.80 7.78 7.82
CA ALA A 21 -5.88 6.98 6.62
C ALA A 21 -4.71 7.41 5.70
N GLN A 22 -3.90 6.45 5.27
CA GLN A 22 -2.76 6.71 4.40
C GLN A 22 -3.21 7.51 3.15
N PRO A 23 -2.36 8.38 2.59
CA PRO A 23 -2.68 9.09 1.36
C PRO A 23 -3.05 8.12 0.25
N PHE A 24 -4.01 8.48 -0.61
CA PHE A 24 -4.41 7.58 -1.69
C PHE A 24 -3.26 7.34 -2.66
N SER A 25 -2.36 8.32 -2.86
CA SER A 25 -1.16 8.11 -3.68
C SER A 25 -0.29 6.97 -3.16
N GLU A 26 -0.24 6.78 -1.84
CA GLU A 26 0.54 5.72 -1.21
C GLU A 26 -0.12 4.36 -1.39
N SER A 27 -1.44 4.27 -1.23
CA SER A 27 -2.18 3.04 -1.53
C SER A 27 -2.10 2.64 -3.01
N MET A 28 -2.03 3.62 -3.91
CA MET A 28 -1.78 3.38 -5.33
C MET A 28 -0.36 2.83 -5.57
N ALA A 29 0.64 3.34 -4.86
CA ALA A 29 2.00 2.80 -4.90
C ALA A 29 2.08 1.37 -4.33
N ASP A 30 1.32 1.05 -3.28
CA ASP A 30 1.19 -0.34 -2.78
C ASP A 30 0.61 -1.27 -3.85
N CYS A 31 -0.40 -0.81 -4.60
CA CYS A 31 -0.95 -1.58 -5.71
C CYS A 31 0.04 -1.76 -6.86
N ALA A 32 0.86 -0.75 -7.18
CA ALA A 32 1.93 -0.90 -8.16
C ALA A 32 2.94 -1.97 -7.71
N ALA A 33 3.39 -1.88 -6.45
CA ALA A 33 4.34 -2.81 -5.85
C ALA A 33 3.82 -4.26 -5.83
N LEU A 34 2.55 -4.47 -5.52
CA LEU A 34 1.94 -5.81 -5.53
C LEU A 34 1.99 -6.46 -6.92
N HIS A 35 1.70 -5.71 -7.99
CA HIS A 35 1.77 -6.21 -9.36
C HIS A 35 3.22 -6.40 -9.81
N GLN A 36 4.13 -5.50 -9.43
CA GLN A 36 5.56 -5.62 -9.71
C GLN A 36 6.15 -6.88 -9.04
N ASN A 37 5.84 -7.12 -7.77
CA ASN A 37 6.24 -8.35 -7.08
C ASN A 37 5.67 -9.57 -7.81
N ALA A 38 4.36 -9.60 -8.10
CA ALA A 38 3.74 -10.71 -8.82
C ALA A 38 4.40 -11.03 -10.17
N ALA A 39 4.88 -10.01 -10.90
CA ALA A 39 5.55 -10.19 -12.19
C ALA A 39 6.83 -11.04 -12.09
N GLN A 40 7.56 -10.95 -10.97
CA GLN A 40 8.80 -11.70 -10.76
C GLN A 40 8.59 -13.21 -10.62
N TRP A 41 7.39 -13.61 -10.21
CA TRP A 41 7.01 -15.01 -10.00
C TRP A 41 6.20 -15.58 -11.16
N ALA A 42 5.82 -14.75 -12.13
CA ALA A 42 5.08 -15.19 -13.30
C ALA A 42 5.97 -15.98 -14.27
N THR A 43 5.45 -17.09 -14.80
CA THR A 43 6.23 -18.02 -15.62
C THR A 43 6.06 -17.82 -17.13
N SER A 44 5.02 -17.09 -17.56
CA SER A 44 4.77 -16.80 -18.97
C SER A 44 5.02 -15.32 -19.30
N PRO A 45 5.67 -15.00 -20.44
CA PRO A 45 5.88 -13.62 -20.88
C PRO A 45 4.61 -12.76 -20.87
N ASP A 46 3.50 -13.27 -21.41
CA ASP A 46 2.21 -12.55 -21.44
C ASP A 46 1.66 -12.20 -20.04
N ALA A 47 1.95 -13.02 -19.03
CA ALA A 47 1.56 -12.71 -17.65
C ALA A 47 2.45 -11.63 -17.06
N VAL A 48 3.77 -11.70 -17.30
CA VAL A 48 4.72 -10.66 -16.92
C VAL A 48 4.31 -9.32 -17.53
N ASP A 49 4.03 -9.28 -18.82
CA ASP A 49 3.67 -8.04 -19.52
C ASP A 49 2.40 -7.40 -18.96
N ARG A 50 1.36 -8.20 -18.68
CA ARG A 50 0.12 -7.71 -18.05
C ARG A 50 0.36 -7.17 -16.64
N LEU A 51 1.17 -7.84 -15.84
CA LEU A 51 1.47 -7.41 -14.47
C LEU A 51 2.33 -6.13 -14.46
N ILE A 52 3.31 -6.01 -15.36
CA ILE A 52 4.10 -4.80 -15.52
C ILE A 52 3.26 -3.63 -16.06
N TYR A 53 2.32 -3.90 -16.98
CA TYR A 53 1.36 -2.89 -17.42
C TYR A 53 0.53 -2.37 -16.24
N ALA A 54 -0.05 -3.27 -15.45
CA ALA A 54 -0.83 -2.90 -14.27
C ALA A 54 0.00 -2.08 -13.27
N ALA A 55 1.25 -2.49 -13.00
CA ALA A 55 2.16 -1.77 -12.10
C ALA A 55 2.41 -0.32 -12.59
N LYS A 56 2.66 -0.14 -13.89
CA LYS A 56 2.86 1.19 -14.49
C LYS A 56 1.61 2.05 -14.43
N SER A 57 0.43 1.49 -14.74
CA SER A 57 -0.85 2.21 -14.63
C SER A 57 -1.09 2.72 -13.21
N TRP A 58 -0.77 1.91 -12.19
CA TRP A 58 -0.84 2.32 -10.79
C TRP A 58 0.18 3.39 -10.43
N ALA A 59 1.43 3.28 -10.91
CA ALA A 59 2.45 4.29 -10.67
C ALA A 59 2.06 5.65 -11.27
N ASP A 60 1.54 5.69 -12.49
CA ASP A 60 1.06 6.93 -13.12
C ASP A 60 -0.14 7.54 -12.37
N ALA A 61 -1.05 6.69 -11.89
CA ALA A 61 -2.17 7.12 -11.05
C ALA A 61 -1.67 7.67 -9.70
N ALA A 62 -0.71 6.99 -9.05
CA ALA A 62 -0.10 7.41 -7.80
C ALA A 62 0.57 8.77 -7.94
N PHE A 63 1.33 9.01 -9.02
CA PHE A 63 1.95 10.30 -9.30
C PHE A 63 0.93 11.43 -9.46
N THR A 64 -0.13 11.16 -10.22
CA THR A 64 -1.23 12.09 -10.44
C THR A 64 -1.94 12.42 -9.12
N GLN A 65 -2.26 11.39 -8.33
CA GLN A 65 -2.92 11.52 -7.04
C GLN A 65 -2.04 12.26 -6.03
N ALA A 66 -0.73 11.98 -5.98
CA ALA A 66 0.23 12.67 -5.12
C ALA A 66 0.26 14.17 -5.42
N THR A 67 0.24 14.54 -6.69
CA THR A 67 0.17 15.94 -7.13
C THR A 67 -1.12 16.61 -6.62
N GLN A 68 -2.26 15.93 -6.73
CA GLN A 68 -3.56 16.42 -6.23
C GLN A 68 -3.59 16.53 -4.69
N GLU A 69 -2.89 15.64 -4.00
CA GLU A 69 -2.70 15.66 -2.55
C GLU A 69 -1.68 16.71 -2.08
N GLY A 70 -1.07 17.46 -3.01
CA GLY A 70 -0.04 18.47 -2.69
C GLY A 70 1.29 17.86 -2.24
N ARG A 71 1.51 16.57 -2.51
CA ARG A 71 2.75 15.85 -2.22
C ARG A 71 3.70 16.07 -3.40
N GLY A 72 4.77 16.82 -3.18
CA GLY A 72 5.80 17.09 -4.20
C GLY A 72 6.70 15.88 -4.48
N LEU A 73 6.13 14.76 -4.91
CA LEU A 73 6.88 13.59 -5.34
C LEU A 73 7.42 13.81 -6.75
N THR A 74 8.70 13.46 -6.97
CA THR A 74 9.23 13.25 -8.31
C THR A 74 8.89 11.84 -8.77
N LYS A 75 8.93 11.58 -10.08
CA LYS A 75 8.74 10.22 -10.61
C LYS A 75 9.76 9.23 -10.04
N ASP A 76 11.02 9.65 -9.89
CA ASP A 76 12.07 8.81 -9.33
C ASP A 76 11.77 8.46 -7.88
N SER A 77 11.42 9.45 -7.04
CA SER A 77 11.06 9.19 -5.63
C SER A 77 9.82 8.30 -5.47
N LEU A 78 8.90 8.32 -6.44
CA LEU A 78 7.74 7.44 -6.45
C LEU A 78 8.14 6.00 -6.80
N TRP A 79 9.02 5.82 -7.78
CA TRP A 79 9.52 4.49 -8.13
C TRP A 79 10.40 3.91 -7.01
N GLU A 80 11.21 4.72 -6.32
CA GLU A 80 11.92 4.30 -5.11
C GLU A 80 10.95 3.81 -4.00
N LEU A 81 9.82 4.51 -3.82
CA LEU A 81 8.77 4.07 -2.89
C LEU A 81 8.14 2.74 -3.32
N ILE A 82 7.82 2.58 -4.60
CA ILE A 82 7.25 1.36 -5.15
C ILE A 82 8.23 0.19 -5.01
N ASP A 83 9.52 0.40 -5.29
CA ASP A 83 10.56 -0.61 -5.15
C ASP A 83 10.73 -1.03 -3.69
N SER A 84 10.77 -0.07 -2.76
CA SER A 84 10.79 -0.37 -1.32
C SER A 84 9.60 -1.22 -0.90
N LYS A 85 8.38 -0.89 -1.36
CA LYS A 85 7.17 -1.66 -1.07
C LYS A 85 7.16 -3.03 -1.76
N THR A 86 7.78 -3.13 -2.93
CA THR A 86 7.94 -4.42 -3.64
C THR A 86 8.85 -5.33 -2.83
N GLN A 87 9.96 -4.80 -2.30
CA GLN A 87 10.87 -5.55 -1.43
C GLN A 87 10.15 -6.10 -0.20
N GLU A 88 9.23 -5.35 0.41
CA GLU A 88 8.43 -5.84 1.54
C GLU A 88 7.58 -7.08 1.21
N TRP A 89 7.13 -7.22 -0.05
CA TRP A 89 6.45 -8.41 -0.53
C TRP A 89 7.42 -9.55 -0.85
N GLU A 90 8.56 -9.23 -1.47
CA GLU A 90 9.61 -10.20 -1.79
C GLU A 90 10.21 -10.85 -0.55
N ASP A 91 10.42 -10.09 0.53
CA ASP A 91 10.98 -10.55 1.80
C ASP A 91 10.09 -11.63 2.48
N ARG A 92 8.80 -11.67 2.14
CA ARG A 92 7.84 -12.69 2.59
C ARG A 92 7.95 -13.98 1.77
N GLY A 93 8.65 -13.94 0.64
CA GLY A 93 8.89 -15.05 -0.29
C GLY A 93 7.63 -15.52 -1.03
N GLY A 94 7.82 -16.50 -1.92
CA GLY A 94 6.73 -17.01 -2.78
C GLY A 94 5.53 -17.62 -2.05
N THR A 95 5.60 -17.87 -0.74
CA THR A 95 4.43 -18.31 0.03
C THR A 95 3.41 -17.20 0.26
N VAL A 96 3.81 -15.93 0.09
CA VAL A 96 2.95 -14.78 0.33
C VAL A 96 1.69 -14.78 -0.54
N PHE A 97 1.77 -15.30 -1.77
CA PHE A 97 0.65 -15.41 -2.71
C PHE A 97 -0.51 -16.28 -2.20
N PHE A 98 -0.27 -17.12 -1.19
CA PHE A 98 -1.29 -17.98 -0.58
C PHE A 98 -1.91 -17.38 0.68
N THR A 99 -1.38 -16.25 1.18
CA THR A 99 -1.84 -15.61 2.41
C THR A 99 -3.16 -14.87 2.22
N GLN A 100 -3.89 -14.67 3.32
CA GLN A 100 -5.09 -13.82 3.32
C GLN A 100 -4.74 -12.36 3.01
N ASP A 101 -3.61 -11.87 3.53
CA ASP A 101 -3.15 -10.50 3.31
C ASP A 101 -2.97 -10.19 1.81
N PHE A 102 -2.32 -11.10 1.07
CA PHE A 102 -2.18 -10.93 -0.39
C PHE A 102 -3.54 -10.91 -1.11
N ARG A 103 -4.50 -11.75 -0.68
CA ARG A 103 -5.85 -11.77 -1.25
C ARG A 103 -6.59 -10.47 -0.97
N ASP A 104 -6.49 -9.97 0.25
CA ASP A 104 -7.14 -8.73 0.68
C ASP A 104 -6.59 -7.53 -0.08
N TRP A 105 -5.27 -7.44 -0.23
CA TRP A 105 -4.63 -6.41 -1.04
C TRP A 105 -4.99 -6.50 -2.52
N THR A 106 -5.02 -7.70 -3.10
CA THR A 106 -5.44 -7.89 -4.50
C THR A 106 -6.90 -7.45 -4.71
N ALA A 107 -7.78 -7.80 -3.78
CA ALA A 107 -9.18 -7.40 -3.81
C ALA A 107 -9.35 -5.88 -3.64
N TYR A 108 -8.60 -5.30 -2.71
CA TYR A 108 -8.54 -3.86 -2.49
C TYR A 108 -8.11 -3.13 -3.77
N CYS A 109 -6.98 -3.51 -4.37
CA CYS A 109 -6.48 -2.87 -5.59
C CYS A 109 -7.50 -2.97 -6.72
N ARG A 110 -8.13 -4.13 -6.92
CA ARG A 110 -9.19 -4.27 -7.95
C ARG A 110 -10.37 -3.33 -7.69
N SER A 111 -10.86 -3.28 -6.45
CA SER A 111 -11.94 -2.37 -6.08
C SER A 111 -11.54 -0.91 -6.27
N PHE A 112 -10.30 -0.58 -5.92
CA PHE A 112 -9.79 0.79 -5.96
C PHE A 112 -9.57 1.26 -7.40
N ALA A 113 -9.05 0.41 -8.29
CA ALA A 113 -8.93 0.71 -9.72
C ALA A 113 -10.30 1.03 -10.32
N LYS A 114 -11.32 0.23 -9.98
CA LYS A 114 -12.69 0.44 -10.44
C LYS A 114 -13.26 1.76 -9.94
N ASP A 115 -13.08 2.09 -8.66
CA ASP A 115 -13.54 3.35 -8.06
C ASP A 115 -12.87 4.57 -8.71
N ARG A 116 -11.58 4.46 -9.05
CA ARG A 116 -10.78 5.56 -9.62
C ARG A 116 -10.70 5.58 -11.14
N GLY A 117 -11.33 4.62 -11.83
CA GLY A 117 -11.30 4.51 -13.28
C GLY A 117 -9.92 4.19 -13.86
N ILE A 118 -9.04 3.54 -13.08
CA ILE A 118 -7.67 3.18 -13.51
C ILE A 118 -7.75 1.90 -14.35
N GLN A 119 -7.21 1.94 -15.57
CA GLN A 119 -7.12 0.76 -16.46
C GLN A 119 -5.86 -0.03 -16.11
N THR A 120 -6.04 -1.18 -15.48
CA THR A 120 -4.96 -2.09 -15.06
C THR A 120 -4.85 -3.34 -15.93
N GLU A 121 -5.66 -3.43 -16.97
CA GLU A 121 -5.70 -4.53 -17.93
C GLU A 121 -5.37 -3.98 -19.32
N MET A 122 -4.63 -4.75 -20.12
CA MET A 122 -4.23 -4.41 -21.50
C MET A 122 -5.34 -4.66 -22.50
#